data_AF-A0A914D8V1-F1
#
_entry.id   AF-A0A914D8V1-F1
#
_cell.length_a   1.000
_cell.length_b   1.000
_cell.length_c   1.000
_cell.angle_alpha   90.00
_cell.angle_beta   90.00
_cell.angle_gamma   90.00
#
_symmetry.space_group_name_H-M   'P 1'
#
loop_
_entity.id
_entity.type
_entity.pdbx_description
1 polymer ?
#
loop_
_entity_poly.entity_id
_entity_poly.type
_entity_poly.pdbx_seq_one_letter_code
_entity_poly.pdbx_strand_id
1 'polypeptide(L)'
;MRCLSAVSDTESVSHENIQSAMYRVIQILGSTDLPLVRYATGFLCNVAARNRDNKAYLCENKAIENLMRVLEVLSSSTQVPTKLSWIYQEIFDNTLLAISNLTSNYNVVGYIQHACRQVFFMKLHDFGQLCKLRLSKNQIL
;
A
#
# COMPACT_ATOMS: atom_id res chain seq x y z
N MET A 1 2.81 -8.92 14.38
CA MET A 1 1.44 -9.01 13.83
C MET A 1 1.40 -9.97 12.63
N ARG A 2 1.40 -11.30 12.83
CA ARG A 2 1.06 -12.28 11.76
C ARG A 2 -0.45 -12.51 11.63
N CYS A 3 -1.19 -12.05 12.63
CA CYS A 3 -2.64 -12.21 12.74
C CYS A 3 -3.41 -11.33 11.75
N LEU A 4 -2.94 -10.12 11.41
CA LEU A 4 -3.68 -9.24 10.49
C LEU A 4 -3.72 -9.77 9.06
N SER A 5 -2.61 -10.28 8.51
CA SER A 5 -2.63 -10.89 7.17
C SER A 5 -3.49 -12.16 7.13
N ALA A 6 -3.50 -12.95 8.21
CA ALA A 6 -4.38 -14.12 8.32
C ALA A 6 -5.87 -13.72 8.42
N VAL A 7 -6.17 -12.59 9.08
CA VAL A 7 -7.54 -12.05 9.20
C VAL A 7 -8.03 -11.45 7.88
N SER A 8 -7.14 -10.89 7.04
CA SER A 8 -7.50 -10.45 5.68
C SER A 8 -7.74 -11.57 4.69
N ASP A 9 -7.51 -12.83 5.06
CA ASP A 9 -7.61 -14.01 4.19
C ASP A 9 -8.73 -14.98 4.63
N THR A 10 -9.41 -14.70 5.75
CA THR A 10 -10.50 -15.55 6.25
C THR A 10 -11.87 -15.06 5.77
N GLU A 11 -12.74 -16.00 5.36
CA GLU A 11 -14.12 -15.74 4.90
C GLU A 11 -15.11 -15.55 6.07
N SER A 12 -14.70 -15.82 7.31
CA SER A 12 -15.57 -15.92 8.49
C SER A 12 -15.59 -14.69 9.41
N VAL A 13 -14.98 -13.56 9.00
CA VAL A 13 -14.97 -12.32 9.79
C VAL A 13 -16.25 -11.53 9.48
N SER A 14 -16.99 -11.13 10.52
CA SER A 14 -18.19 -10.30 10.33
C SER A 14 -17.86 -8.96 9.68
N HIS A 15 -18.78 -8.44 8.87
CA HIS A 15 -18.57 -7.24 8.06
C HIS A 15 -18.21 -5.99 8.89
N GLU A 16 -18.79 -5.85 10.08
CA GLU A 16 -18.49 -4.74 11.00
C GLU A 16 -17.08 -4.85 11.61
N ASN A 17 -16.64 -6.07 11.94
CA ASN A 17 -15.31 -6.31 12.50
C ASN A 17 -14.21 -5.99 11.49
N ILE A 18 -14.42 -6.29 10.20
CA ILE A 18 -13.44 -5.95 9.16
C ILE A 18 -13.41 -4.45 8.85
N GLN A 19 -14.53 -3.74 8.93
CA GLN A 19 -14.58 -2.27 8.76
C GLN A 19 -13.84 -1.52 9.88
N SER A 20 -14.03 -1.94 11.13
CA SER A 20 -13.28 -1.38 12.27
C SER A 20 -11.78 -1.64 12.13
N ALA A 21 -11.39 -2.85 11.68
CA ALA A 21 -10.00 -3.18 11.40
C ALA A 21 -9.43 -2.31 10.26
N MET A 22 -10.14 -2.17 9.13
CA MET A 22 -9.75 -1.30 8.01
C MET A 22 -9.48 0.13 8.49
N TYR A 23 -10.39 0.70 9.28
CA TYR A 23 -10.23 2.07 9.80
C TYR A 23 -8.95 2.23 10.64
N ARG A 24 -8.71 1.31 11.57
CA ARG A 24 -7.49 1.33 12.41
C ARG A 24 -6.22 1.14 11.58
N VAL A 25 -6.26 0.28 10.56
CA VAL A 25 -5.11 0.02 9.69
C VAL A 25 -4.80 1.25 8.81
N ILE A 26 -5.79 2.00 8.35
CA ILE A 26 -5.56 3.28 7.64
C ILE A 26 -4.80 4.26 8.56
N GLN A 27 -5.16 4.36 9.84
CA GLN A 27 -4.46 5.22 10.79
C GLN A 27 -3.00 4.80 11.00
N ILE A 28 -2.72 3.49 10.97
CA ILE A 28 -1.38 2.93 11.13
C ILE A 28 -0.44 3.32 9.98
N LEU A 29 -0.96 3.63 8.78
CA LEU A 29 -0.12 4.03 7.64
C LEU A 29 0.72 5.28 7.90
N GLY A 30 0.34 6.12 8.87
CA GLY A 30 1.11 7.30 9.29
C GLY A 30 2.26 6.99 10.26
N SER A 31 2.49 5.73 10.63
CA SER A 31 3.55 5.33 11.56
C SER A 31 4.93 5.42 10.93
N THR A 32 5.95 5.69 11.75
CA THR A 32 7.37 5.59 11.37
C THR A 32 7.92 4.16 11.54
N ASP A 33 7.16 3.25 12.13
CA ASP A 33 7.54 1.83 12.28
C ASP A 33 7.33 1.07 10.97
N LEU A 34 8.43 0.82 10.26
CA LEU A 34 8.43 0.16 8.94
C LEU A 34 7.79 -1.25 8.95
N PRO A 35 8.13 -2.18 9.88
CA PRO A 35 7.39 -3.42 10.03
C PRO A 35 5.88 -3.23 10.17
N LEU A 36 5.45 -2.24 10.95
CA LEU A 36 4.03 -1.97 11.17
C LEU A 36 3.34 -1.47 9.89
N VAL A 37 3.97 -0.52 9.17
CA VAL A 37 3.48 -0.02 7.88
C VAL A 37 3.42 -1.14 6.85
N ARG A 38 4.40 -2.03 6.81
CA ARG A 38 4.43 -3.21 5.91
C ARG A 38 3.23 -4.13 6.11
N TYR A 39 2.90 -4.43 7.36
CA TYR A 39 1.71 -5.24 7.66
C TYR A 39 0.42 -4.51 7.31
N ALA A 40 0.36 -3.20 7.55
CA ALA A 40 -0.79 -2.38 7.22
C ALA A 40 -1.06 -2.33 5.71
N THR A 41 -0.03 -2.08 4.90
CA THR A 41 -0.19 -2.04 3.43
C THR A 41 -0.53 -3.41 2.86
N GLY A 42 0.05 -4.50 3.39
CA GLY A 42 -0.31 -5.87 3.00
C GLY A 42 -1.78 -6.20 3.30
N PHE A 43 -2.26 -5.86 4.51
CA PHE A 43 -3.66 -6.04 4.87
C PHE A 43 -4.60 -5.27 3.93
N LEU A 44 -4.31 -3.98 3.68
CA LEU A 44 -5.16 -3.15 2.82
C LEU A 44 -5.16 -3.61 1.38
N CYS A 45 -4.03 -4.08 0.86
CA CYS A 45 -3.93 -4.69 -0.46
C CYS A 45 -4.89 -5.86 -0.62
N ASN A 46 -4.90 -6.80 0.34
CA ASN A 46 -5.76 -7.97 0.31
C ASN A 46 -7.23 -7.59 0.45
N VAL A 47 -7.57 -6.70 1.39
CA VAL A 47 -8.95 -6.29 1.61
C VAL A 47 -9.51 -5.51 0.42
N ALA A 48 -8.70 -4.65 -0.20
CA ALA A 48 -9.06 -3.95 -1.43
C ALA A 48 -9.30 -4.92 -2.60
N ALA A 49 -8.70 -6.11 -2.62
CA ALA A 49 -8.91 -7.09 -3.69
C ALA A 49 -10.27 -7.82 -3.61
N ARG A 50 -10.95 -7.80 -2.46
CA ARG A 50 -12.11 -8.68 -2.18
C ARG A 50 -13.41 -8.26 -2.88
N ASN A 51 -14.11 -7.26 -2.34
CA ASN A 51 -15.46 -6.92 -2.76
C ASN A 51 -15.66 -5.40 -2.86
N ARG A 52 -16.79 -5.00 -3.47
CA ARG A 52 -17.09 -3.59 -3.73
C ARG A 52 -17.31 -2.78 -2.45
N ASP A 53 -17.87 -3.38 -1.41
CA ASP A 53 -18.21 -2.69 -0.16
C ASP A 53 -16.95 -2.33 0.64
N ASN A 54 -15.98 -3.23 0.70
CA ASN A 54 -14.66 -2.96 1.28
C ASN A 54 -13.96 -1.83 0.53
N LYS A 55 -13.98 -1.87 -0.81
CA LYS A 55 -13.39 -0.81 -1.64
C LYS A 55 -14.06 0.54 -1.37
N ALA A 56 -15.40 0.59 -1.33
CA ALA A 56 -16.16 1.80 -1.04
C ALA A 56 -15.81 2.38 0.33
N TYR A 57 -15.83 1.52 1.37
CA TYR A 57 -15.48 1.92 2.73
C TYR A 57 -14.05 2.47 2.83
N LEU A 58 -13.07 1.82 2.19
CA LEU A 58 -11.68 2.29 2.17
C LEU A 58 -11.56 3.65 1.48
N CYS A 59 -12.24 3.86 0.36
CA CYS A 59 -12.27 5.14 -0.35
C CYS A 59 -12.91 6.26 0.49
N GLU A 60 -14.05 5.99 1.12
CA GLU A 60 -14.73 6.95 2.01
C GLU A 60 -13.86 7.36 3.20
N ASN A 61 -12.99 6.45 3.67
CA ASN A 61 -12.06 6.68 4.77
C ASN A 61 -10.66 7.14 4.33
N LYS A 62 -10.53 7.71 3.12
CA LYS A 62 -9.29 8.31 2.61
C LYS A 62 -8.11 7.35 2.54
N ALA A 63 -8.35 6.06 2.27
CA ALA A 63 -7.27 5.07 2.19
C ALA A 63 -6.29 5.40 1.06
N ILE A 64 -6.79 5.86 -0.10
CA ILE A 64 -5.95 6.21 -1.26
C ILE A 64 -4.96 7.32 -0.87
N GLU A 65 -5.41 8.39 -0.23
CA GLU A 65 -4.58 9.52 0.16
C GLU A 65 -3.52 9.11 1.19
N ASN A 66 -3.86 8.22 2.12
CA ASN A 66 -2.88 7.70 3.08
C ASN A 66 -1.85 6.79 2.41
N LEU A 67 -2.28 5.91 1.49
CA LEU A 67 -1.38 5.07 0.67
C LEU A 67 -0.45 5.93 -0.19
N MET A 68 -0.96 7.02 -0.77
CA MET A 68 -0.16 7.98 -1.53
C MET A 68 0.91 8.65 -0.66
N ARG A 69 0.57 9.05 0.57
CA ARG A 69 1.55 9.61 1.52
C ARG A 69 2.65 8.62 1.86
N VAL A 70 2.32 7.33 2.00
CA VAL A 70 3.35 6.28 2.19
C VAL A 70 4.33 6.27 1.02
N LEU A 71 3.83 6.30 -0.23
CA LEU A 71 4.68 6.38 -1.41
C LEU A 71 5.58 7.63 -1.44
N GLU A 72 5.04 8.79 -1.07
CA GLU A 72 5.79 10.06 -0.99
C GLU A 72 6.93 9.99 0.04
N VAL A 73 6.65 9.44 1.22
CA VAL A 73 7.65 9.25 2.29
C VAL A 73 8.75 8.29 1.86
N LEU A 74 8.39 7.15 1.26
CA LEU A 74 9.36 6.17 0.77
C LEU A 74 10.24 6.73 -0.34
N SER A 75 9.68 7.55 -1.24
CA SER A 75 10.42 8.17 -2.36
C SER A 75 11.36 9.27 -1.89
N SER A 76 10.97 10.00 -0.86
CA SER A 76 11.78 11.07 -0.28
C SER A 76 12.96 10.53 0.56
N SER A 77 12.97 9.23 0.85
CA SER A 77 14.06 8.58 1.59
C SER A 77 15.30 8.43 0.71
N THR A 78 16.21 9.39 0.78
CA THR A 78 17.46 9.43 -0.01
C THR A 78 18.49 8.35 0.37
N GLN A 79 18.30 7.67 1.51
CA GLN A 79 19.21 6.63 2.01
C GLN A 79 18.43 5.48 2.64
N VAL A 80 18.00 4.51 1.82
CA VAL A 80 17.43 3.25 2.33
C VAL A 80 18.58 2.33 2.76
N PRO A 81 18.66 1.92 4.05
CA PRO A 81 19.68 0.96 4.47
C PRO A 81 19.53 -0.36 3.72
N THR A 82 20.62 -0.91 3.18
CA THR A 82 20.59 -2.15 2.36
C THR A 82 19.84 -3.30 3.06
N LYS A 83 20.00 -3.44 4.38
CA LYS A 83 19.34 -4.46 5.20
C LYS A 83 17.82 -4.32 5.28
N LEU A 84 17.29 -3.11 5.07
CA LEU A 84 15.86 -2.79 5.10
C LEU A 84 15.24 -2.66 3.71
N SER A 85 16.03 -2.72 2.65
CA SER A 85 15.58 -2.57 1.26
C SER A 85 14.37 -3.45 0.92
N TRP A 86 14.33 -4.69 1.43
CA TRP A 86 13.22 -5.61 1.19
C TRP A 86 11.91 -5.15 1.84
N ILE A 87 11.96 -4.54 3.03
CA ILE A 87 10.77 -3.99 3.70
C ILE A 87 10.24 -2.80 2.89
N TYR A 88 11.12 -1.90 2.45
CA TYR A 88 10.74 -0.76 1.62
C TYR A 88 10.06 -1.21 0.32
N GLN A 89 10.64 -2.21 -0.36
CA GLN A 89 10.07 -2.78 -1.58
C GLN A 89 8.70 -3.43 -1.31
N GLU A 90 8.57 -4.21 -0.24
CA GLU A 90 7.29 -4.86 0.08
C GLU A 90 6.20 -3.84 0.45
N ILE A 91 6.54 -2.79 1.21
CA ILE A 91 5.60 -1.68 1.47
C ILE A 91 5.18 -1.04 0.15
N PHE A 92 6.14 -0.76 -0.72
CA PHE A 92 5.92 -0.11 -2.01
C PHE A 92 4.99 -0.93 -2.92
N ASP A 93 5.30 -2.21 -3.13
CA ASP A 93 4.53 -3.12 -3.98
C ASP A 93 3.10 -3.30 -3.44
N ASN A 94 2.95 -3.54 -2.13
CA ASN A 94 1.62 -3.66 -1.50
C ASN A 94 0.82 -2.35 -1.64
N THR A 95 1.48 -1.21 -1.53
CA THR A 95 0.83 0.10 -1.64
C THR A 95 0.32 0.36 -3.07
N LEU A 96 1.14 0.09 -4.08
CA LEU A 96 0.73 0.21 -5.47
C LEU A 96 -0.39 -0.77 -5.83
N LEU A 97 -0.30 -2.01 -5.36
CA LEU A 97 -1.33 -3.02 -5.61
C LEU A 97 -2.65 -2.67 -4.90
N ALA A 98 -2.59 -2.15 -3.67
CA ALA A 98 -3.77 -1.63 -2.97
C ALA A 98 -4.44 -0.48 -3.74
N ILE A 99 -3.65 0.50 -4.22
CA ILE A 99 -4.16 1.62 -5.03
C ILE A 99 -4.77 1.09 -6.33
N SER A 100 -4.12 0.16 -7.02
CA SER A 100 -4.64 -0.49 -8.23
C SER A 100 -5.99 -1.18 -7.94
N ASN A 101 -6.08 -1.95 -6.86
CA ASN A 101 -7.32 -2.62 -6.46
C ASN A 101 -8.45 -1.65 -6.15
N LEU A 102 -8.16 -0.51 -5.51
CA LEU A 102 -9.15 0.53 -5.20
C LEU A 102 -9.59 1.31 -6.45
N THR A 103 -8.68 1.51 -7.41
CA THR A 103 -8.94 2.27 -8.64
C THR A 103 -9.51 1.42 -9.79
N SER A 104 -9.40 0.09 -9.71
CA SER A 104 -9.88 -0.86 -10.72
C SER A 104 -11.39 -0.86 -11.00
N ASN A 105 -12.21 -0.23 -10.13
CA ASN A 105 -13.65 -0.10 -10.33
C ASN A 105 -14.01 1.36 -10.70
N TYR A 106 -14.09 1.58 -12.01
CA TYR A 106 -14.10 2.80 -12.83
C TYR A 106 -15.10 3.94 -12.52
N ASN A 107 -15.81 3.97 -11.40
CA ASN A 107 -16.89 4.94 -11.18
C ASN A 107 -16.50 6.22 -10.42
N VAL A 108 -15.21 6.43 -10.10
CA VAL A 108 -14.79 7.66 -9.39
C VAL A 108 -13.58 8.32 -10.08
N VAL A 109 -13.88 9.01 -11.18
CA VAL A 109 -12.93 9.68 -12.09
C VAL A 109 -11.94 10.61 -11.37
N GLY A 110 -12.36 11.28 -10.30
CA GLY A 110 -11.52 12.24 -9.56
C GLY A 110 -10.33 11.60 -8.83
N TYR A 111 -10.50 10.40 -8.26
CA TYR A 111 -9.43 9.73 -7.51
C TYR A 111 -8.42 9.04 -8.44
N ILE A 112 -8.87 8.54 -9.60
CA ILE A 112 -8.01 7.95 -10.64
C ILE A 112 -7.06 9.00 -11.21
N GLN A 113 -7.56 10.19 -11.54
CA GLN A 113 -6.70 11.27 -12.03
C GLN A 113 -5.63 11.68 -11.01
N HIS A 114 -5.98 11.74 -9.72
CA HIS A 114 -5.01 12.08 -8.67
C HIS A 114 -3.97 10.98 -8.46
N ALA A 115 -4.39 9.71 -8.37
CA ALA A 115 -3.49 8.56 -8.20
C ALA A 115 -2.57 8.39 -9.42
N CYS A 116 -3.11 8.43 -10.65
CA CYS A 116 -2.32 8.37 -11.88
C CYS A 116 -1.34 9.54 -11.99
N ARG A 117 -1.76 10.76 -11.61
CA ARG A 117 -0.88 11.92 -11.60
C ARG A 117 0.28 11.70 -10.63
N GLN A 118 0.03 11.27 -9.40
CA GLN A 118 1.11 11.07 -8.45
C GLN A 118 2.02 9.88 -8.77
N VAL A 119 1.51 8.78 -9.34
CA VAL A 119 2.34 7.68 -9.87
C VAL A 119 3.20 8.15 -11.04
N PHE A 120 2.67 9.03 -11.90
CA PHE A 120 3.39 9.64 -13.02
C PHE A 120 4.39 10.73 -12.57
N PHE A 121 4.12 11.43 -11.45
CA PHE A 121 4.96 12.47 -10.85
C PHE A 121 5.99 11.94 -9.85
N MET A 122 5.87 10.69 -9.40
CA MET A 122 6.95 9.95 -8.78
C MET A 122 8.14 10.01 -9.74
N LYS A 123 9.14 10.81 -9.40
CA LYS A 123 10.22 11.17 -10.32
C LYS A 123 10.83 9.88 -10.88
N LEU A 124 10.99 9.80 -12.20
CA LEU A 124 11.70 8.72 -12.91
C LEU A 124 13.06 8.35 -12.25
N HIS A 125 13.68 9.31 -11.55
CA HIS A 125 14.87 9.11 -10.73
C HIS A 125 14.67 8.14 -9.54
N ASP A 126 13.55 8.28 -8.82
CA ASP A 126 13.25 7.48 -7.62
C ASP A 126 12.79 6.07 -8.02
N PHE A 127 12.03 5.97 -9.12
CA PHE A 127 11.75 4.70 -9.80
C PHE A 127 13.05 4.03 -10.27
N GLY A 128 14.01 4.80 -10.79
CA GLY A 128 15.34 4.33 -11.20
C GLY A 128 16.20 3.79 -10.05
N GLN A 129 16.17 4.41 -8.87
CA GLN A 129 16.85 3.88 -7.68
C GLN A 129 16.21 2.57 -7.18
N LEU A 130 14.89 2.47 -7.25
CA LEU A 130 14.15 1.26 -6.88
C LEU A 130 14.34 0.13 -7.90
N CYS A 131 14.40 0.42 -9.19
CA CYS A 131 14.76 -0.56 -10.23
C CYS A 131 16.20 -1.05 -10.08
N LYS A 132 17.15 -0.20 -9.66
CA LYS A 132 18.53 -0.60 -9.33
C LYS A 132 18.57 -1.59 -8.16
N LEU A 133 17.76 -1.40 -7.12
CA LEU A 133 17.60 -2.35 -6.02
C LEU A 133 17.02 -3.71 -6.47
N ARG A 134 16.17 -3.72 -7.50
CA ARG A 134 15.62 -4.94 -8.12
C ARG A 134 16.65 -5.68 -8.98
N LEU A 135 17.48 -4.94 -9.72
CA LEU A 135 18.52 -5.50 -10.59
C LEU A 135 19.73 -6.06 -9.83
N SER A 136 20.10 -5.47 -8.68
CA SER A 136 21.19 -5.99 -7.84
C SER A 136 20.89 -7.36 -7.21
N LYS A 137 19.62 -7.79 -7.18
CA LYS A 137 19.22 -9.14 -6.74
C LYS A 137 19.30 -10.20 -7.84
N ASN A 138 19.31 -9.80 -9.12
CA ASN A 138 19.41 -10.73 -10.26
C ASN A 138 20.85 -11.02 -10.71
N GLN A 139 21.86 -10.55 -9.97
CA GLN A 139 23.28 -10.82 -10.23
C GLN A 139 23.94 -11.70 -9.16
N ILE A 140 23.17 -12.28 -8.23
CA ILE A 140 23.68 -13.21 -7.18
C ILE A 140 22.90 -14.54 -7.22
N LEU A 141 22.61 -15.04 -8.42
CA LEU A 141 22.25 -16.44 -8.67
C LEU A 141 23.16 -16.97 -9.77
#